data_AF-A0A3B7MMR6-F1
#
_entry.id   AF-A0A3B7MMR6-F1
#
_cell.length_a   1.000
_cell.length_b   1.000
_cell.length_c   1.000
_cell.angle_alpha   90.00
_cell.angle_beta   90.00
_cell.angle_gamma   90.00
#
_symmetry.space_group_name_H-M   'P 1'
#
loop_
_entity.id
_entity.type
_entity.pdbx_description
1 polymer ?
#
loop_
_entity_poly.entity_id
_entity_poly.type
_entity_poly.pdbx_seq_one_letter_code
_entity_poly.pdbx_strand_id
1 'polypeptide(L)'
;MSTYTASADPVYFSMANPAADNQPQIYVGVTATLNITIVNNTGADITLQTGDSNSASGIEVFMPSFFTSDQKAVMTISNISQPGWGFSYDAPYKGLLLTYGNASGTWAAGTNLTFTINLITATASPTIDAVKMNLYNLNGTNVPASPQPQNLALNSSAPPAAVDLTTVLQLGLDNQGTVYVSVATDPLSNTIFLNIKNIGANPLYNDSVPWTGNPTVTVSFVYGDTAGALASDDDSGTAWSIGASVVTDQAWGYKNPTNTHTGTNPVWTLYPQQGNAGIIGTGADANLTFAFSNINSFTPAGHTQMMVTFNNFMMNSTTAYKPATFILDISKQDAPLTRGLFGFFGVNGSIIKLTGPTQNISIPLKWSMFYVDNIKLFCSVPGIPQLERNYYKKDQTPNIQPLAYDTFSLTLPIQVAQDTAVFLTLQAFDNNNNYLNSLQFTIFISASFFVDPGGQVYPTVFLNNQTWLAANYNYGTGCIAYGNDNGNRTTYGLLYSAAQAVANTPAGWRIPSQADWNNLITSLGANAYAALIAGGSSGFNAQGGGMGDGQGNFNSMGATGYYWTGTANNQQPGSNFDALFFLAQQKVNVSNSIAITNLLSVRYVKNT
;
A
#
# COMPACT_ATOMS: atom_id res chain seq x y z
N MET A 1 -11.80 16.99 34.87
CA MET A 1 -10.62 16.88 33.99
C MET A 1 -9.60 15.99 34.69
N SER A 2 -9.69 14.68 34.51
CA SER A 2 -8.54 13.80 34.70
C SER A 2 -7.91 13.67 33.32
N THR A 3 -6.70 14.18 33.15
CA THR A 3 -5.88 13.89 31.97
C THR A 3 -5.60 12.39 32.00
N TYR A 4 -6.38 11.61 31.25
CA TYR A 4 -6.01 10.24 30.90
C TYR A 4 -4.77 10.35 30.02
N THR A 5 -3.60 10.27 30.62
CA THR A 5 -2.38 9.93 29.89
C THR A 5 -2.58 8.52 29.37
N ALA A 6 -2.55 8.32 28.05
CA ALA A 6 -2.52 7.01 27.45
C ALA A 6 -1.52 6.14 28.23
N SER A 7 -1.99 5.02 28.79
CA SER A 7 -1.17 4.13 29.60
C SER A 7 -0.11 3.51 28.69
N ALA A 8 1.07 4.11 28.62
CA ALA A 8 2.23 3.49 27.99
C ALA A 8 2.52 2.17 28.72
N ASP A 9 2.82 1.12 27.97
CA ASP A 9 3.19 -0.18 28.54
C ASP A 9 4.44 0.00 29.42
N PRO A 10 4.37 -0.25 30.74
CA PRO A 10 5.45 0.08 31.66
C PRO A 10 6.71 -0.77 31.43
N VAL A 11 6.57 -1.96 30.84
CA VAL A 11 7.69 -2.75 30.32
C VAL A 11 7.23 -3.42 29.03
N TYR A 12 7.92 -3.17 27.93
CA TYR A 12 7.64 -3.81 26.65
C TYR A 12 8.93 -4.36 26.03
N PHE A 13 8.79 -5.26 25.07
CA PHE A 13 9.92 -5.80 24.33
C PHE A 13 9.67 -5.85 22.84
N SER A 14 10.76 -5.92 22.08
CA SER A 14 10.77 -6.11 20.63
C SER A 14 11.75 -7.21 20.27
N MET A 15 11.54 -7.84 19.12
CA MET A 15 12.46 -8.84 18.56
C MET A 15 12.81 -8.51 17.11
N ALA A 16 14.04 -8.80 16.71
CA ALA A 16 14.51 -8.62 15.35
C ALA A 16 15.35 -9.81 14.91
N ASN A 17 15.09 -10.34 13.72
CA ASN A 17 15.98 -11.28 13.04
C ASN A 17 16.91 -10.52 12.08
N PRO A 18 18.22 -10.43 12.37
CA PRO A 18 19.17 -9.71 11.51
C PRO A 18 19.28 -10.27 10.09
N ALA A 19 18.96 -11.55 9.89
CA ALA A 19 18.99 -12.20 8.59
C ALA A 19 17.66 -12.07 7.80
N ALA A 20 16.66 -11.38 8.37
CA ALA A 20 15.36 -11.17 7.76
C ALA A 20 14.93 -9.69 7.84
N ASP A 21 15.84 -8.80 7.44
CA ASP A 21 15.63 -7.34 7.40
C ASP A 21 15.17 -6.74 8.74
N ASN A 22 15.67 -7.32 9.85
CA ASN A 22 15.30 -6.97 11.23
C ASN A 22 13.80 -7.09 11.54
N GLN A 23 13.05 -7.89 10.77
CA GLN A 23 11.67 -8.20 11.06
C GLN A 23 11.55 -9.38 12.04
N PRO A 24 10.46 -9.48 12.81
CA PRO A 24 10.17 -10.60 13.70
C PRO A 24 9.67 -11.82 12.90
N GLN A 25 10.53 -12.36 12.03
CA GLN A 25 10.23 -13.52 11.19
C GLN A 25 11.42 -14.47 11.07
N ILE A 26 11.13 -15.75 10.88
CA ILE A 26 12.10 -16.83 10.63
C ILE A 26 11.60 -17.73 9.51
N TYR A 27 12.45 -18.65 9.04
CA TYR A 27 12.15 -19.52 7.91
C TYR A 27 12.21 -21.00 8.29
N VAL A 28 11.26 -21.80 7.78
CA VAL A 28 11.20 -23.24 8.01
C VAL A 28 12.51 -23.91 7.58
N GLY A 29 13.10 -24.67 8.51
CA GLY A 29 14.33 -25.42 8.31
C GLY A 29 15.62 -24.58 8.29
N VAL A 30 15.53 -23.26 8.49
CA VAL A 30 16.69 -22.37 8.53
C VAL A 30 17.00 -22.01 9.98
N THR A 31 18.24 -22.26 10.41
CA THR A 31 18.71 -21.83 11.73
C THR A 31 18.89 -20.31 11.76
N ALA A 32 18.23 -19.66 12.71
CA ALA A 32 18.21 -18.21 12.88
C ALA A 32 18.71 -17.78 14.28
N THR A 33 18.88 -16.47 14.42
CA THR A 33 19.04 -15.78 15.70
C THR A 33 17.97 -14.71 15.85
N LEU A 34 17.59 -14.39 17.09
CA LEU A 34 16.69 -13.28 17.41
C LEU A 34 17.35 -12.36 18.42
N ASN A 35 17.47 -11.08 18.07
CA ASN A 35 17.88 -10.03 19.00
C ASN A 35 16.64 -9.53 19.74
N ILE A 36 16.67 -9.65 21.06
CA ILE A 36 15.62 -9.21 21.96
C ILE A 36 16.04 -7.91 22.63
N THR A 37 15.12 -6.95 22.70
CA THR A 37 15.28 -5.70 23.44
C THR A 37 14.08 -5.53 24.36
N ILE A 38 14.32 -5.40 25.67
CA ILE A 38 13.31 -5.10 26.68
C ILE A 38 13.58 -3.70 27.23
N VAL A 39 12.54 -2.88 27.34
CA VAL A 39 12.64 -1.48 27.78
C VAL A 39 12.01 -1.33 29.15
N ASN A 40 12.75 -0.75 30.11
CA ASN A 40 12.16 -0.31 31.38
C ASN A 40 11.51 1.07 31.18
N ASN A 41 10.18 1.11 31.06
CA ASN A 41 9.39 2.33 30.93
C ASN A 41 8.45 2.54 32.13
N THR A 42 8.80 1.96 33.29
CA THR A 42 7.95 1.99 34.49
C THR A 42 7.86 3.39 35.13
N GLY A 43 8.75 4.29 34.72
CA GLY A 43 8.96 5.62 35.31
C GLY A 43 9.92 5.61 36.51
N ALA A 44 10.48 4.46 36.89
CA ALA A 44 11.43 4.33 37.99
C ALA A 44 12.46 3.22 37.74
N ASP A 45 13.48 3.19 38.59
CA ASP A 45 14.48 2.12 38.59
C ASP A 45 13.85 0.81 39.12
N ILE A 46 14.18 -0.30 38.47
CA ILE A 46 13.81 -1.64 38.92
C ILE A 46 14.97 -2.20 39.74
N THR A 47 14.69 -2.59 40.98
CA THR A 47 15.67 -3.23 41.86
C THR A 47 15.78 -4.71 41.54
N LEU A 48 17.01 -5.18 41.35
CA LEU A 48 17.35 -6.57 41.06
C LEU A 48 17.95 -7.22 42.31
N GLN A 49 17.59 -8.46 42.55
CA GLN A 49 18.05 -9.24 43.71
C GLN A 49 18.56 -10.61 43.32
N THR A 50 19.59 -11.08 44.02
CA THR A 50 20.05 -12.48 43.96
C THR A 50 19.15 -13.38 44.79
N GLY A 51 19.21 -14.68 44.53
CA GLY A 51 18.44 -15.70 45.23
C GLY A 51 18.58 -17.06 44.55
N ASP A 52 17.76 -18.02 44.98
CA ASP A 52 17.53 -19.26 44.24
C ASP A 52 16.57 -18.99 43.05
N SER A 53 16.26 -20.05 42.29
CA SER A 53 15.36 -19.95 41.12
C SER A 53 13.97 -19.40 41.43
N ASN A 54 13.56 -19.33 42.70
CA ASN A 54 12.25 -18.83 43.12
C ASN A 54 12.29 -17.40 43.68
N SER A 55 13.47 -16.92 44.07
CA SER A 55 13.62 -15.64 44.78
C SER A 55 14.50 -14.61 44.05
N ALA A 56 15.38 -15.08 43.15
CA ALA A 56 16.15 -14.20 42.29
C ALA A 56 15.26 -13.45 41.29
N SER A 57 15.70 -12.24 40.91
CA SER A 57 15.12 -11.54 39.77
C SER A 57 15.32 -12.36 38.49
N GLY A 58 14.23 -12.58 37.74
CA GLY A 58 14.21 -13.48 36.60
C GLY A 58 13.41 -12.95 35.42
N ILE A 59 13.82 -13.34 34.21
CA ILE A 59 13.09 -13.12 32.97
C ILE A 59 13.05 -14.44 32.22
N GLU A 60 11.86 -15.01 32.04
CA GLU A 60 11.69 -16.27 31.32
C GLU A 60 10.97 -16.04 30.00
N VAL A 61 11.63 -16.44 28.91
CA VAL A 61 11.11 -16.30 27.55
C VAL A 61 10.50 -17.62 27.10
N PHE A 62 9.22 -17.58 26.73
CA PHE A 62 8.48 -18.72 26.17
C PHE A 62 8.42 -18.58 24.66
N MET A 63 9.09 -19.52 23.98
CA MET A 63 9.09 -19.58 22.52
C MET A 63 7.77 -20.18 22.00
N PRO A 64 7.32 -19.76 20.80
CA PRO A 64 6.10 -20.23 20.15
C PRO A 64 5.85 -21.74 20.21
N SER A 65 4.57 -22.11 20.16
CA SER A 65 4.08 -23.50 20.14
C SER A 65 4.49 -24.26 18.89
N PHE A 66 4.82 -23.57 17.79
CA PHE A 66 5.33 -24.21 16.57
C PHE A 66 6.76 -24.75 16.71
N PHE A 67 7.45 -24.49 17.83
CA PHE A 67 8.67 -25.21 18.20
C PHE A 67 8.34 -26.41 19.08
N THR A 68 8.94 -27.56 18.75
CA THR A 68 8.92 -28.74 19.63
C THR A 68 9.73 -28.51 20.91
N SER A 69 9.50 -29.32 21.94
CA SER A 69 10.27 -29.24 23.19
C SER A 69 11.78 -29.41 22.97
N ASP A 70 12.18 -30.31 22.08
CA ASP A 70 13.59 -30.56 21.76
C ASP A 70 14.22 -29.36 21.04
N GLN A 71 13.49 -28.72 20.13
CA GLN A 71 13.93 -27.49 19.47
C GLN A 71 14.12 -26.34 20.47
N LYS A 72 13.26 -26.23 21.49
CA LYS A 72 13.41 -25.22 22.55
C LYS A 72 14.63 -25.50 23.43
N ALA A 73 14.88 -26.76 23.77
CA ALA A 73 15.95 -27.18 24.67
C ALA A 73 17.38 -26.92 24.13
N VAL A 74 17.54 -26.80 22.80
CA VAL A 74 18.85 -26.51 22.17
C VAL A 74 19.14 -25.01 22.01
N MET A 75 18.16 -24.13 22.25
CA MET A 75 18.35 -22.69 22.12
C MET A 75 19.25 -22.15 23.24
N THR A 76 20.06 -21.14 22.94
CA THR A 76 20.96 -20.51 23.90
C THR A 76 20.84 -19.00 23.88
N ILE A 77 21.04 -18.34 25.02
CA ILE A 77 21.13 -16.88 25.09
C ILE A 77 22.58 -16.41 25.22
N SER A 78 22.95 -15.38 24.45
CA SER A 78 24.25 -14.71 24.48
C SER A 78 24.08 -13.19 24.37
N ASN A 79 25.20 -12.44 24.41
CA ASN A 79 25.24 -10.99 24.22
C ASN A 79 24.32 -10.17 25.14
N ILE A 80 24.22 -10.57 26.42
CA ILE A 80 23.38 -9.87 27.39
C ILE A 80 24.03 -8.51 27.72
N SER A 81 23.31 -7.40 27.52
CA SER A 81 23.87 -6.05 27.62
C SER A 81 24.19 -5.60 29.04
N GLN A 82 23.55 -6.18 30.04
CA GLN A 82 23.72 -5.81 31.45
C GLN A 82 24.42 -6.95 32.22
N PRO A 83 25.42 -6.64 33.06
CA PRO A 83 26.14 -7.64 33.85
C PRO A 83 25.24 -8.24 34.95
N GLY A 84 25.59 -9.45 35.39
CA GLY A 84 24.89 -10.15 36.47
C GLY A 84 23.75 -11.06 36.02
N TRP A 85 23.32 -11.00 34.77
CA TRP A 85 22.34 -11.93 34.20
C TRP A 85 23.02 -13.19 33.64
N GLY A 86 22.53 -14.36 34.01
CA GLY A 86 22.96 -15.65 33.50
C GLY A 86 21.81 -16.44 32.87
N PHE A 87 22.09 -17.21 31.82
CA PHE A 87 21.10 -18.03 31.12
C PHE A 87 21.07 -19.47 31.63
N SER A 88 19.87 -20.03 31.72
CA SER A 88 19.60 -21.46 31.87
C SER A 88 18.33 -21.86 31.09
N TYR A 89 18.22 -23.13 30.72
CA TYR A 89 16.98 -23.68 30.16
C TYR A 89 16.11 -24.25 31.27
N ASP A 90 14.90 -23.73 31.42
CA ASP A 90 13.92 -24.25 32.38
C ASP A 90 13.23 -25.48 31.76
N ALA A 91 13.74 -26.67 32.06
CA ALA A 91 13.22 -27.90 31.49
C ALA A 91 11.76 -28.22 31.88
N PRO A 92 11.28 -27.96 33.11
CA PRO A 92 9.86 -28.07 33.46
C PRO A 92 8.93 -27.21 32.59
N TYR A 93 9.24 -25.91 32.43
CA TYR A 93 8.35 -24.96 31.73
C TYR A 93 8.70 -24.75 30.25
N LYS A 94 9.79 -25.37 29.78
CA LYS A 94 10.33 -25.24 28.42
C LYS A 94 10.69 -23.80 28.06
N GLY A 95 11.05 -23.00 29.07
CA GLY A 95 11.39 -21.58 28.95
C GLY A 95 12.89 -21.33 28.85
N LEU A 96 13.25 -20.18 28.27
CA LEU A 96 14.62 -19.66 28.26
C LEU A 96 14.74 -18.66 29.43
N LEU A 97 15.36 -19.08 30.53
CA LEU A 97 15.39 -18.34 31.78
C LEU A 97 16.69 -17.54 31.92
N LEU A 98 16.56 -16.22 32.08
CA LEU A 98 17.61 -15.35 32.57
C LEU A 98 17.42 -15.14 34.08
N THR A 99 18.46 -15.38 34.87
CA THR A 99 18.46 -15.18 36.32
C THR A 99 19.54 -14.17 36.71
N TYR A 100 19.19 -13.23 37.59
CA TYR A 100 20.14 -12.27 38.14
C TYR A 100 20.94 -12.88 39.30
N GLY A 101 22.26 -12.94 39.16
CA GLY A 101 23.16 -13.60 40.11
C GLY A 101 23.93 -12.67 41.05
N ASN A 102 24.07 -11.37 40.73
CA ASN A 102 24.81 -10.45 41.59
C ASN A 102 24.03 -10.12 42.87
N ALA A 103 24.73 -9.90 43.99
CA ALA A 103 24.14 -9.66 45.30
C ALA A 103 23.04 -8.58 45.32
N SER A 104 23.24 -7.50 44.57
CA SER A 104 22.24 -6.47 44.29
C SER A 104 22.48 -5.85 42.92
N GLY A 105 21.43 -5.31 42.32
CA GLY A 105 21.51 -4.61 41.05
C GLY A 105 20.37 -3.62 40.85
N THR A 106 20.52 -2.78 39.83
CA THR A 106 19.50 -1.80 39.44
C THR A 106 19.40 -1.80 37.93
N TRP A 107 18.18 -1.97 37.40
CA TRP A 107 17.87 -1.71 36.01
C TRP A 107 17.22 -0.33 35.89
N ALA A 108 18.02 0.63 35.43
CA ALA A 108 17.65 2.05 35.42
C ALA A 108 16.44 2.36 34.53
N ALA A 109 15.63 3.33 34.96
CA ALA A 109 14.50 3.85 34.20
C ALA A 109 14.91 4.33 32.79
N GLY A 110 14.12 3.99 31.77
CA GLY A 110 14.34 4.40 30.38
C GLY A 110 15.48 3.68 29.67
N THR A 111 16.10 2.66 30.30
CA THR A 111 17.21 1.90 29.71
C THR A 111 16.77 0.52 29.23
N ASN A 112 17.55 -0.04 28.29
CA ASN A 112 17.26 -1.32 27.65
C ASN A 112 18.09 -2.46 28.25
N LEU A 113 17.46 -3.62 28.41
CA LEU A 113 18.14 -4.91 28.52
C LEU A 113 18.04 -5.60 27.15
N THR A 114 19.17 -5.99 26.55
CA THR A 114 19.19 -6.66 25.26
C THR A 114 19.95 -7.98 25.35
N PHE A 115 19.55 -8.97 24.55
CA PHE A 115 20.24 -10.25 24.42
C PHE A 115 19.92 -10.93 23.10
N THR A 116 20.72 -11.92 22.70
CA THR A 116 20.52 -12.70 21.47
C THR A 116 20.11 -14.12 21.83
N ILE A 117 18.99 -14.59 21.30
CA ILE A 117 18.60 -16.01 21.30
C ILE A 117 19.20 -16.65 20.03
N ASN A 118 19.91 -17.76 20.20
CA ASN A 118 20.62 -18.47 19.13
C ASN A 118 20.03 -19.86 18.88
N LEU A 119 20.44 -20.47 17.76
CA LEU A 119 20.09 -21.85 17.37
C LEU A 119 18.58 -22.06 17.18
N ILE A 120 17.87 -21.02 16.75
CA ILE A 120 16.43 -21.08 16.54
C ILE A 120 16.16 -21.78 15.22
N THR A 121 15.63 -23.01 15.26
CA THR A 121 15.27 -23.77 14.05
C THR A 121 13.88 -24.38 14.23
N ALA A 122 12.95 -24.01 13.35
CA ALA A 122 11.59 -24.56 13.33
C ALA A 122 11.37 -25.45 12.11
N THR A 123 10.57 -26.50 12.27
CA THR A 123 10.23 -27.47 11.20
C THR A 123 8.73 -27.61 10.98
N ALA A 124 7.91 -26.84 11.72
CA ALA A 124 6.47 -26.78 11.53
C ALA A 124 6.09 -26.14 10.19
N SER A 125 4.83 -26.28 9.80
CA SER A 125 4.29 -25.55 8.64
C SER A 125 4.24 -24.04 8.90
N PRO A 126 4.28 -23.20 7.84
CA PRO A 126 4.22 -21.76 8.00
C PRO A 126 2.99 -21.31 8.80
N THR A 127 3.22 -20.43 9.78
CA THR A 127 2.20 -19.96 10.72
C THR A 127 2.69 -18.72 11.45
N ILE A 128 1.85 -18.15 12.33
CA ILE A 128 2.22 -17.08 13.25
C ILE A 128 1.85 -17.54 14.67
N ASP A 129 2.72 -17.24 15.63
CA ASP A 129 2.44 -17.40 17.06
C ASP A 129 3.35 -16.44 17.86
N ALA A 130 3.07 -16.23 19.13
CA ALA A 130 3.73 -15.21 19.94
C ALA A 130 4.89 -15.75 20.79
N VAL A 131 5.95 -14.96 20.91
CA VAL A 131 6.91 -15.07 22.01
C VAL A 131 6.28 -14.39 23.23
N LYS A 132 6.28 -15.08 24.37
CA LYS A 132 5.75 -14.59 25.65
C LYS A 132 6.90 -14.45 26.65
N MET A 133 6.78 -13.58 27.65
CA MET A 133 7.78 -13.44 28.70
C MET A 133 7.14 -13.31 30.07
N ASN A 134 7.69 -13.98 31.07
CA ASN A 134 7.37 -13.73 32.47
C ASN A 134 8.51 -13.00 33.16
N LEU A 135 8.15 -12.05 34.02
CA LEU A 135 9.06 -11.28 34.86
C LEU A 135 8.87 -11.73 36.32
N TYR A 136 9.95 -12.19 36.94
CA TYR A 136 9.96 -12.70 38.31
C TYR A 136 10.77 -11.79 39.22
N ASN A 137 10.23 -11.47 40.39
CA ASN A 137 10.95 -10.79 41.47
C ASN A 137 11.70 -9.51 41.01
N LEU A 138 11.13 -8.78 40.05
CA LEU A 138 11.60 -7.47 39.62
C LEU A 138 10.91 -6.41 40.48
N ASN A 139 11.58 -5.98 41.55
CA ASN A 139 10.99 -5.08 42.54
C ASN A 139 11.03 -3.64 42.03
N GLY A 140 9.86 -3.06 41.76
CA GLY A 140 9.75 -1.69 41.29
C GLY A 140 8.30 -1.24 41.19
N THR A 141 8.11 0.06 41.02
CA THR A 141 6.75 0.60 40.78
C THR A 141 6.31 0.21 39.38
N ASN A 142 5.05 -0.21 39.19
CA ASN A 142 4.46 -0.53 37.88
C ASN A 142 5.18 -1.63 37.06
N VAL A 143 5.96 -2.52 37.68
CA VAL A 143 6.55 -3.65 36.96
C VAL A 143 5.46 -4.71 36.71
N PRO A 144 5.15 -5.07 35.46
CA PRO A 144 4.14 -6.08 35.17
C PRO A 144 4.69 -7.48 35.42
N ALA A 145 3.82 -8.46 35.67
CA ALA A 145 4.22 -9.86 35.75
C ALA A 145 4.63 -10.44 34.38
N SER A 146 4.07 -9.91 33.29
CA SER A 146 4.39 -10.25 31.90
C SER A 146 4.27 -9.00 31.05
N PRO A 147 5.30 -8.60 30.28
CA PRO A 147 5.13 -7.62 29.21
C PRO A 147 4.23 -8.19 28.10
N GLN A 148 3.80 -7.34 27.18
CA GLN A 148 2.96 -7.79 26.06
C GLN A 148 3.66 -8.79 25.15
N PRO A 149 2.99 -9.92 24.82
CA PRO A 149 3.48 -10.86 23.82
C PRO A 149 3.76 -10.18 22.47
N GLN A 150 4.75 -10.72 21.74
CA GLN A 150 5.13 -10.22 20.42
C GLN A 150 5.05 -11.36 19.41
N ASN A 151 4.38 -11.13 18.29
CA ASN A 151 4.23 -12.15 17.24
C ASN A 151 5.56 -12.44 16.55
N LEU A 152 5.77 -13.73 16.23
CA LEU A 152 6.88 -14.22 15.43
C LEU A 152 6.32 -15.02 14.24
N ALA A 153 6.63 -14.59 13.02
CA ALA A 153 6.22 -15.30 11.81
C ALA A 153 7.17 -16.47 11.51
N LEU A 154 6.61 -17.66 11.25
CA LEU A 154 7.33 -18.77 10.63
C LEU A 154 6.94 -18.86 9.15
N ASN A 155 7.88 -18.52 8.29
CA ASN A 155 7.65 -18.45 6.83
C ASN A 155 8.23 -19.66 6.12
N SER A 156 7.67 -20.01 4.96
CA SER A 156 8.31 -20.99 4.06
C SER A 156 9.73 -20.53 3.68
N SER A 157 10.65 -21.45 3.41
CA SER A 157 11.95 -21.06 2.85
C SER A 157 11.83 -20.74 1.36
N ALA A 158 12.51 -19.69 0.90
CA ALA A 158 12.51 -19.29 -0.50
C ALA A 158 13.63 -19.99 -1.28
N PRO A 159 13.41 -20.40 -2.55
CA PRO A 159 14.50 -20.80 -3.44
C PRO A 159 15.49 -19.65 -3.69
N PRO A 160 16.77 -19.92 -4.03
CA PRO A 160 17.78 -18.88 -4.23
C PRO A 160 17.45 -17.82 -5.31
N ALA A 161 16.63 -18.17 -6.32
CA ALA A 161 16.26 -17.31 -7.44
C ALA A 161 14.90 -16.60 -7.26
N ALA A 162 14.48 -16.33 -6.02
CA ALA A 162 13.17 -15.76 -5.72
C ALA A 162 13.13 -14.22 -5.83
N VAL A 163 12.02 -13.70 -6.34
CA VAL A 163 11.74 -12.25 -6.47
C VAL A 163 11.21 -11.71 -5.14
N ASP A 164 11.59 -10.50 -4.75
CA ASP A 164 11.07 -9.89 -3.53
C ASP A 164 9.62 -9.43 -3.72
N LEU A 165 8.69 -10.02 -2.96
CA LEU A 165 7.26 -9.73 -3.02
C LEU A 165 6.95 -8.28 -2.60
N THR A 166 7.75 -7.69 -1.72
CA THR A 166 7.51 -6.33 -1.21
C THR A 166 7.72 -5.25 -2.28
N THR A 167 8.40 -5.59 -3.39
CA THR A 167 8.61 -4.69 -4.53
C THR A 167 7.39 -4.55 -5.44
N VAL A 168 6.44 -5.49 -5.35
CA VAL A 168 5.25 -5.55 -6.22
C VAL A 168 3.93 -5.48 -5.45
N LEU A 169 3.95 -5.63 -4.12
CA LEU A 169 2.77 -5.50 -3.27
C LEU A 169 2.90 -4.31 -2.31
N GLN A 170 1.80 -3.59 -2.16
CA GLN A 170 1.62 -2.60 -1.12
C GLN A 170 0.40 -2.99 -0.28
N LEU A 171 0.53 -2.92 1.03
CA LEU A 171 -0.56 -3.15 1.97
C LEU A 171 -0.90 -1.88 2.73
N GLY A 172 -2.16 -1.74 3.13
CA GLY A 172 -2.61 -0.65 3.97
C GLY A 172 -3.96 -0.94 4.60
N LEU A 173 -4.25 -0.27 5.71
CA LEU A 173 -5.55 -0.33 6.37
C LEU A 173 -6.36 0.92 6.03
N ASP A 174 -7.64 0.73 5.75
CA ASP A 174 -8.57 1.86 5.66
C ASP A 174 -8.56 2.66 6.96
N ASN A 175 -8.57 3.99 6.86
CA ASN A 175 -8.56 4.90 8.00
C ASN A 175 -7.48 4.54 9.07
N GLN A 176 -6.29 4.14 8.62
CA GLN A 176 -5.17 3.72 9.48
C GLN A 176 -5.54 2.59 10.46
N GLY A 177 -6.51 1.75 10.09
CA GLY A 177 -6.96 0.64 10.95
C GLY A 177 -7.58 1.10 12.26
N THR A 178 -8.21 2.27 12.30
CA THR A 178 -8.79 2.81 13.54
C THR A 178 -9.78 1.83 14.18
N VAL A 179 -9.61 1.57 15.48
CA VAL A 179 -10.51 0.76 16.31
C VAL A 179 -10.93 1.57 17.53
N TYR A 180 -12.21 1.60 17.83
CA TYR A 180 -12.73 2.23 19.03
C TYR A 180 -12.80 1.26 20.19
N VAL A 181 -12.24 1.68 21.33
CA VAL A 181 -12.25 0.90 22.56
C VAL A 181 -13.68 0.71 23.03
N SER A 182 -14.03 -0.54 23.26
CA SER A 182 -15.31 -0.99 23.82
C SER A 182 -15.30 -0.87 25.34
N VAL A 183 -16.48 -0.67 25.92
CA VAL A 183 -16.70 -0.86 27.37
C VAL A 183 -17.72 -1.96 27.58
N ALA A 184 -17.67 -2.67 28.71
CA ALA A 184 -18.49 -3.87 28.92
C ALA A 184 -20.01 -3.62 28.75
N THR A 185 -20.48 -2.41 29.04
CA THR A 185 -21.89 -2.00 28.88
C THR A 185 -22.25 -1.49 27.49
N ASP A 186 -21.26 -1.20 26.64
CA ASP A 186 -21.44 -0.70 25.27
C ASP A 186 -20.35 -1.30 24.35
N PRO A 187 -20.48 -2.59 23.99
CA PRO A 187 -19.53 -3.24 23.10
C PRO A 187 -19.62 -2.65 21.69
N LEU A 188 -18.48 -2.22 21.16
CA LEU A 188 -18.38 -1.62 19.83
C LEU A 188 -17.81 -2.64 18.85
N SER A 189 -18.67 -3.12 17.95
CA SER A 189 -18.27 -4.07 16.90
C SER A 189 -17.51 -3.35 15.78
N ASN A 190 -16.21 -3.16 15.99
CA ASN A 190 -15.34 -2.52 15.01
C ASN A 190 -15.11 -3.42 13.79
N THR A 191 -14.81 -2.78 12.65
CA THR A 191 -14.35 -3.46 11.44
C THR A 191 -13.09 -2.78 10.90
N ILE A 192 -12.03 -3.56 10.72
CA ILE A 192 -10.81 -3.13 10.02
C ILE A 192 -10.87 -3.66 8.59
N PHE A 193 -10.47 -2.84 7.62
CA PHE A 193 -10.35 -3.28 6.22
C PHE A 193 -8.88 -3.31 5.81
N LEU A 194 -8.39 -4.50 5.49
CA LEU A 194 -7.07 -4.74 4.94
C LEU A 194 -7.12 -4.65 3.42
N ASN A 195 -6.36 -3.70 2.85
CA ASN A 195 -6.18 -3.57 1.41
C ASN A 195 -4.82 -4.14 1.01
N ILE A 196 -4.85 -5.04 0.03
CA ILE A 196 -3.68 -5.62 -0.62
C ILE A 196 -3.70 -5.14 -2.06
N LYS A 197 -2.68 -4.39 -2.46
CA LYS A 197 -2.58 -3.78 -3.78
C LYS A 197 -1.38 -4.31 -4.54
N ASN A 198 -1.63 -4.82 -5.74
CA ASN A 198 -0.58 -5.02 -6.72
C ASN A 198 -0.17 -3.69 -7.34
N ILE A 199 1.08 -3.30 -7.11
CA ILE A 199 1.70 -2.09 -7.68
C ILE A 199 2.62 -2.43 -8.87
N GLY A 200 2.77 -3.71 -9.18
CA GLY A 200 3.52 -4.19 -10.34
C GLY A 200 2.81 -3.94 -11.67
N ALA A 201 3.57 -4.02 -12.75
CA ALA A 201 3.06 -3.85 -14.12
C ALA A 201 2.28 -5.07 -14.65
N ASN A 202 2.42 -6.23 -14.00
CA ASN A 202 1.79 -7.50 -14.38
C ASN A 202 0.96 -8.04 -13.21
N PRO A 203 -0.03 -8.92 -13.45
CA PRO A 203 -0.69 -9.67 -12.39
C PRO A 203 0.33 -10.39 -11.50
N LEU A 204 -0.03 -10.60 -10.24
CA LEU A 204 0.88 -11.19 -9.26
C LEU A 204 1.37 -12.57 -9.70
N TYR A 205 0.52 -13.37 -10.33
CA TYR A 205 0.92 -14.53 -11.11
C TYR A 205 0.69 -14.26 -12.60
N ASN A 206 1.75 -14.34 -13.40
CA ASN A 206 1.70 -14.03 -14.84
C ASN A 206 2.33 -15.16 -15.67
N ASP A 207 1.52 -16.17 -15.96
CA ASP A 207 1.90 -17.28 -16.84
C ASP A 207 0.68 -17.79 -17.62
N SER A 208 0.94 -18.48 -18.72
CA SER A 208 -0.05 -19.22 -19.51
C SER A 208 -0.47 -20.53 -18.87
N VAL A 209 0.37 -21.09 -18.00
CA VAL A 209 0.08 -22.30 -17.20
C VAL A 209 -0.65 -21.89 -15.92
N PRO A 210 -1.73 -22.55 -15.49
CA PRO A 210 -2.36 -22.27 -14.20
C PRO A 210 -1.38 -22.47 -13.05
N TRP A 211 -1.42 -21.59 -12.05
CA TRP A 211 -0.61 -21.77 -10.84
C TRP A 211 -0.99 -23.06 -10.10
N THR A 212 -0.01 -23.63 -9.42
CA THR A 212 -0.18 -24.84 -8.60
C THR A 212 0.37 -24.61 -7.20
N GLY A 213 0.01 -25.46 -6.25
CA GLY A 213 0.45 -25.35 -4.85
C GLY A 213 -0.57 -24.64 -3.97
N ASN A 214 -0.12 -24.16 -2.80
CA ASN A 214 -0.98 -23.59 -1.76
C ASN A 214 -0.47 -22.20 -1.33
N PRO A 215 -0.63 -21.17 -2.19
CA PRO A 215 -0.35 -19.79 -1.79
C PRO A 215 -1.32 -19.39 -0.66
N THR A 216 -0.77 -18.87 0.43
CA THR A 216 -1.55 -18.52 1.63
C THR A 216 -1.08 -17.22 2.23
N VAL A 217 -2.02 -16.41 2.68
CA VAL A 217 -1.77 -15.25 3.52
C VAL A 217 -2.25 -15.55 4.92
N THR A 218 -1.37 -15.50 5.92
CA THR A 218 -1.76 -15.61 7.33
C THR A 218 -1.85 -14.23 7.95
N VAL A 219 -2.92 -13.98 8.70
CA VAL A 219 -3.16 -12.72 9.41
C VAL A 219 -3.31 -12.99 10.89
N SER A 220 -2.62 -12.20 11.71
CA SER A 220 -2.79 -12.17 13.16
C SER A 220 -2.76 -10.73 13.67
N PHE A 221 -3.17 -10.55 14.92
CA PHE A 221 -3.04 -9.30 15.66
C PHE A 221 -2.13 -9.50 16.87
N VAL A 222 -1.75 -8.41 17.54
CA VAL A 222 -1.18 -8.51 18.90
C VAL A 222 -2.32 -8.72 19.88
N TYR A 223 -2.20 -9.75 20.73
CA TYR A 223 -3.24 -10.14 21.68
C TYR A 223 -2.74 -10.00 23.12
N GLY A 224 -3.69 -9.84 24.04
CA GLY A 224 -3.44 -9.61 25.46
C GLY A 224 -4.36 -8.54 26.03
N ASP A 225 -3.97 -8.00 27.19
CA ASP A 225 -4.85 -7.15 28.00
C ASP A 225 -4.38 -5.68 28.13
N THR A 226 -3.23 -5.30 27.57
CA THR A 226 -2.74 -3.91 27.68
C THR A 226 -3.07 -3.07 26.45
N ALA A 227 -2.71 -1.77 26.50
CA ALA A 227 -2.85 -0.83 25.40
C ALA A 227 -2.22 -1.32 24.08
N GLY A 228 -1.19 -2.17 24.13
CA GLY A 228 -0.52 -2.71 22.96
C GLY A 228 -1.25 -3.86 22.25
N ALA A 229 -2.29 -4.43 22.86
CA ALA A 229 -3.06 -5.54 22.31
C ALA A 229 -4.39 -5.10 21.69
N LEU A 230 -4.82 -5.76 20.62
CA LEU A 230 -6.14 -5.53 20.01
C LEU A 230 -7.27 -6.11 20.86
N ALA A 231 -7.09 -7.32 21.36
CA ALA A 231 -8.08 -8.06 22.14
C ALA A 231 -7.40 -9.19 22.91
N SER A 232 -8.06 -9.68 23.96
CA SER A 232 -7.60 -10.87 24.68
C SER A 232 -7.86 -12.13 23.85
N ASP A 233 -6.89 -13.04 23.85
CA ASP A 233 -6.90 -14.34 23.15
C ASP A 233 -7.14 -15.52 24.10
N ASP A 234 -7.53 -15.26 25.34
CA ASP A 234 -7.94 -16.27 26.31
C ASP A 234 -9.16 -17.07 25.81
N ASP A 235 -9.50 -18.17 26.49
CA ASP A 235 -10.58 -19.06 26.04
C ASP A 235 -11.96 -18.39 26.01
N SER A 236 -12.14 -17.31 26.78
CA SER A 236 -13.33 -16.46 26.76
C SER A 236 -13.21 -15.23 25.86
N GLY A 237 -12.05 -15.05 25.22
CA GLY A 237 -11.57 -13.80 24.64
C GLY A 237 -12.28 -13.36 23.37
N THR A 238 -12.38 -12.04 23.20
CA THR A 238 -13.04 -11.43 22.06
C THR A 238 -12.26 -11.57 20.75
N ALA A 239 -10.97 -11.89 20.80
CA ALA A 239 -10.16 -12.12 19.60
C ALA A 239 -10.69 -13.29 18.74
N TRP A 240 -11.23 -14.34 19.38
CA TRP A 240 -11.81 -15.50 18.68
C TRP A 240 -13.14 -15.20 17.98
N SER A 241 -13.78 -14.08 18.31
CA SER A 241 -15.03 -13.64 17.68
C SER A 241 -14.81 -12.85 16.39
N ILE A 242 -13.55 -12.47 16.09
CA ILE A 242 -13.22 -11.68 14.91
C ILE A 242 -13.41 -12.54 13.65
N GLY A 243 -14.23 -12.03 12.72
CA GLY A 243 -14.55 -12.71 11.47
C GLY A 243 -13.85 -12.06 10.28
N ALA A 244 -13.21 -12.86 9.42
CA ALA A 244 -12.76 -12.39 8.12
C ALA A 244 -13.89 -12.47 7.07
N SER A 245 -13.84 -11.60 6.06
CA SER A 245 -14.65 -11.70 4.84
C SER A 245 -13.94 -11.03 3.66
N VAL A 246 -14.23 -11.46 2.43
CA VAL A 246 -13.77 -10.79 1.21
C VAL A 246 -14.75 -9.68 0.85
N VAL A 247 -14.25 -8.48 0.60
CA VAL A 247 -15.09 -7.30 0.27
C VAL A 247 -15.15 -7.06 -1.24
N THR A 248 -14.08 -7.40 -1.96
CA THR A 248 -14.00 -7.26 -3.42
C THR A 248 -14.58 -8.49 -4.12
N ASP A 249 -15.11 -8.31 -5.34
CA ASP A 249 -15.62 -9.39 -6.19
C ASP A 249 -14.47 -10.17 -6.89
N GLN A 250 -13.41 -10.48 -6.14
CA GLN A 250 -12.28 -11.25 -6.62
C GLN A 250 -12.34 -12.67 -6.04
N ALA A 251 -11.91 -13.65 -6.82
CA ALA A 251 -11.95 -15.08 -6.47
C ALA A 251 -10.91 -15.44 -5.38
N TRP A 252 -11.22 -15.05 -4.15
CA TRP A 252 -10.46 -15.30 -2.94
C TRP A 252 -11.35 -15.95 -1.88
N GLY A 253 -10.71 -16.71 -1.00
CA GLY A 253 -11.33 -17.34 0.15
C GLY A 253 -10.60 -16.97 1.44
N TYR A 254 -11.21 -17.35 2.55
CA TYR A 254 -10.64 -17.18 3.87
C TYR A 254 -11.05 -18.35 4.78
N LYS A 255 -10.35 -18.48 5.90
CA LYS A 255 -10.64 -19.41 6.99
C LYS A 255 -10.43 -18.68 8.31
N ASN A 256 -11.47 -18.64 9.13
CA ASN A 256 -11.38 -18.12 10.49
C ASN A 256 -10.66 -19.13 11.41
N PRO A 257 -9.92 -18.66 12.41
CA PRO A 257 -9.33 -19.52 13.43
C PRO A 257 -10.43 -20.22 14.24
N THR A 258 -10.08 -21.35 14.84
CA THR A 258 -10.98 -22.11 15.73
C THR A 258 -10.33 -22.16 17.09
N ASN A 259 -11.07 -21.82 18.15
CA ASN A 259 -10.55 -21.94 19.51
C ASN A 259 -10.47 -23.43 19.90
N THR A 260 -9.25 -23.97 19.96
CA THR A 260 -8.99 -25.34 20.37
C THR A 260 -8.71 -25.49 21.87
N HIS A 261 -8.66 -24.40 22.63
CA HIS A 261 -8.33 -24.37 24.08
C HIS A 261 -6.94 -24.96 24.38
N THR A 262 -6.03 -24.88 23.41
CA THR A 262 -4.66 -25.42 23.51
C THR A 262 -3.58 -24.34 23.58
N GLY A 263 -3.94 -23.11 23.94
CA GLY A 263 -2.99 -22.00 24.14
C GLY A 263 -2.36 -21.43 22.86
N THR A 264 -2.99 -21.65 21.70
CA THR A 264 -2.58 -21.06 20.41
C THR A 264 -3.33 -19.77 20.15
N ASN A 265 -2.65 -18.78 19.59
CA ASN A 265 -3.24 -17.49 19.26
C ASN A 265 -4.14 -17.55 18.00
N PRO A 266 -5.19 -16.73 17.87
CA PRO A 266 -6.01 -16.67 16.66
C PRO A 266 -5.20 -16.27 15.43
N VAL A 267 -5.31 -17.04 14.34
CA VAL A 267 -4.69 -16.75 13.04
C VAL A 267 -5.68 -17.03 11.92
N TRP A 268 -5.97 -16.02 11.09
CA TRP A 268 -6.78 -16.17 9.90
C TRP A 268 -5.91 -16.61 8.73
N THR A 269 -6.46 -17.43 7.84
CA THR A 269 -5.82 -17.78 6.58
C THR A 269 -6.64 -17.26 5.42
N LEU A 270 -6.03 -16.51 4.51
CA LEU A 270 -6.61 -16.03 3.26
C LEU A 270 -5.91 -16.73 2.10
N TYR A 271 -6.61 -17.02 1.02
CA TYR A 271 -6.06 -17.77 -0.11
C TYR A 271 -6.78 -17.46 -1.42
N PRO A 272 -6.09 -17.40 -2.57
CA PRO A 272 -6.76 -17.32 -3.85
C PRO A 272 -7.48 -18.64 -4.15
N GLN A 273 -8.64 -18.56 -4.80
CA GLN A 273 -9.35 -19.75 -5.26
C GLN A 273 -8.70 -20.27 -6.56
N GLN A 274 -8.73 -21.60 -6.80
CA GLN A 274 -8.06 -22.25 -7.96
C GLN A 274 -8.41 -21.66 -9.34
N GLY A 275 -9.55 -20.99 -9.50
CA GLY A 275 -9.94 -20.31 -10.74
C GLY A 275 -9.34 -18.90 -10.94
N ASN A 276 -8.64 -18.37 -9.93
CA ASN A 276 -8.08 -17.02 -9.97
C ASN A 276 -6.72 -17.00 -10.68
N ALA A 277 -6.71 -16.96 -12.02
CA ALA A 277 -5.50 -17.11 -12.82
C ALA A 277 -4.38 -16.09 -12.48
N GLY A 278 -4.73 -14.82 -12.22
CA GLY A 278 -3.77 -13.75 -11.95
C GLY A 278 -3.42 -13.55 -10.47
N ILE A 279 -4.14 -14.21 -9.56
CA ILE A 279 -4.12 -14.05 -8.10
C ILE A 279 -4.53 -12.62 -7.65
N ILE A 280 -3.73 -11.61 -7.98
CA ILE A 280 -4.10 -10.18 -7.88
C ILE A 280 -3.75 -9.54 -9.21
N GLY A 281 -4.74 -8.96 -9.90
CA GLY A 281 -4.60 -8.41 -11.24
C GLY A 281 -3.85 -7.08 -11.30
N THR A 282 -4.04 -6.34 -12.39
CA THR A 282 -3.54 -4.97 -12.56
C THR A 282 -4.70 -4.02 -12.90
N GLY A 283 -4.46 -2.71 -12.93
CA GLY A 283 -5.49 -1.73 -13.26
C GLY A 283 -6.67 -1.79 -12.29
N ALA A 284 -7.88 -2.06 -12.79
CA ALA A 284 -9.09 -2.17 -11.98
C ALA A 284 -9.05 -3.35 -10.99
N ASP A 285 -8.34 -4.42 -11.34
CA ASP A 285 -8.27 -5.66 -10.55
C ASP A 285 -7.05 -5.70 -9.61
N ALA A 286 -6.32 -4.59 -9.50
CA ALA A 286 -5.09 -4.49 -8.71
C ALA A 286 -5.32 -4.46 -7.20
N ASN A 287 -6.56 -4.23 -6.72
CA ASN A 287 -6.86 -4.05 -5.31
C ASN A 287 -7.77 -5.17 -4.79
N LEU A 288 -7.33 -5.82 -3.73
CA LEU A 288 -8.04 -6.86 -3.00
C LEU A 288 -8.27 -6.36 -1.57
N THR A 289 -9.52 -6.44 -1.09
CA THR A 289 -9.86 -5.96 0.25
C THR A 289 -10.52 -7.07 1.07
N PHE A 290 -10.01 -7.28 2.28
CA PHE A 290 -10.63 -8.12 3.31
C PHE A 290 -11.14 -7.25 4.46
N ALA A 291 -12.28 -7.64 5.04
CA ALA A 291 -12.77 -7.06 6.28
C ALA A 291 -12.55 -8.03 7.44
N PHE A 292 -12.06 -7.51 8.56
CA PHE A 292 -12.02 -8.18 9.86
C PHE A 292 -13.04 -7.49 10.77
N SER A 293 -14.20 -8.11 10.95
CA SER A 293 -15.35 -7.57 11.68
C SER A 293 -15.50 -8.19 13.07
N ASN A 294 -16.42 -7.66 13.88
CA ASN A 294 -16.70 -8.08 15.25
C ASN A 294 -15.50 -7.90 16.20
N ILE A 295 -14.68 -6.86 15.95
CA ILE A 295 -13.56 -6.51 16.81
C ILE A 295 -14.10 -5.72 18.00
N ASN A 296 -14.29 -6.39 19.12
CA ASN A 296 -14.62 -5.78 20.42
C ASN A 296 -13.34 -5.66 21.25
N SER A 297 -12.67 -4.52 21.16
CA SER A 297 -11.43 -4.24 21.88
C SER A 297 -11.71 -3.62 23.24
N PHE A 298 -11.55 -4.38 24.33
CA PHE A 298 -11.70 -3.85 25.70
C PHE A 298 -10.38 -3.38 26.33
N THR A 299 -9.28 -3.52 25.61
CA THR A 299 -7.97 -3.07 26.04
C THR A 299 -7.86 -1.54 25.91
N PRO A 300 -7.04 -0.86 26.74
CA PRO A 300 -6.93 0.60 26.71
C PRO A 300 -6.55 1.18 25.34
N ALA A 301 -6.88 2.44 25.08
CA ALA A 301 -6.48 3.13 23.86
C ALA A 301 -4.95 3.17 23.68
N GLY A 302 -4.48 3.12 22.43
CA GLY A 302 -3.06 2.97 22.10
C GLY A 302 -2.84 2.36 20.72
N HIS A 303 -1.58 2.24 20.32
CA HIS A 303 -1.22 1.59 19.06
C HIS A 303 -1.06 0.08 19.27
N THR A 304 -1.52 -0.70 18.30
CA THR A 304 -1.32 -2.15 18.22
C THR A 304 -0.99 -2.52 16.77
N GLN A 305 -0.78 -3.80 16.48
CA GLN A 305 -0.30 -4.24 15.17
C GLN A 305 -1.12 -5.39 14.60
N MET A 306 -1.31 -5.36 13.28
CA MET A 306 -1.70 -6.50 12.45
C MET A 306 -0.45 -7.01 11.74
N MET A 307 -0.23 -8.32 11.77
CA MET A 307 0.82 -8.97 11.01
C MET A 307 0.21 -9.78 9.86
N VAL A 308 0.67 -9.52 8.63
CA VAL A 308 0.16 -10.13 7.40
C VAL A 308 1.31 -10.79 6.66
N THR A 309 1.27 -12.12 6.54
CA THR A 309 2.39 -12.90 6.00
C THR A 309 1.98 -13.68 4.77
N PHE A 310 2.71 -13.50 3.67
CA PHE A 310 2.50 -14.18 2.40
C PHE A 310 3.48 -15.35 2.27
N ASN A 311 2.96 -16.55 2.01
CA ASN A 311 3.73 -17.78 1.84
C ASN A 311 3.38 -18.49 0.53
N ASN A 312 4.38 -19.14 -0.08
CA ASN A 312 4.25 -19.98 -1.28
C ASN A 312 3.67 -19.28 -2.52
N PHE A 313 3.83 -17.96 -2.66
CA PHE A 313 3.41 -17.25 -3.86
C PHE A 313 4.44 -17.42 -4.98
N MET A 314 3.94 -17.63 -6.19
CA MET A 314 4.74 -17.76 -7.42
C MET A 314 4.50 -16.55 -8.31
N MET A 315 5.55 -16.07 -8.98
CA MET A 315 5.44 -15.03 -10.02
C MET A 315 4.99 -15.64 -11.35
N ASN A 316 5.44 -16.85 -11.63
CA ASN A 316 5.08 -17.67 -12.80
C ASN A 316 5.36 -19.15 -12.47
N SER A 317 5.17 -20.07 -13.41
CA SER A 317 5.34 -21.52 -13.18
C SER A 317 6.75 -21.96 -12.72
N THR A 318 7.76 -21.12 -12.89
CA THR A 318 9.17 -21.46 -12.60
C THR A 318 9.81 -20.59 -11.52
N THR A 319 9.25 -19.40 -11.26
CA THR A 319 9.86 -18.38 -10.41
C THR A 319 8.98 -18.11 -9.19
N ALA A 320 9.53 -18.31 -7.99
CA ALA A 320 8.86 -18.04 -6.73
C ALA A 320 9.05 -16.58 -6.29
N TYR A 321 8.11 -16.08 -5.49
CA TYR A 321 8.38 -14.92 -4.64
C TYR A 321 9.03 -15.36 -3.33
N LYS A 322 9.85 -14.48 -2.77
CA LYS A 322 10.28 -14.58 -1.37
C LYS A 322 9.03 -14.38 -0.49
N PRO A 323 8.81 -15.22 0.52
CA PRO A 323 7.81 -14.97 1.54
C PRO A 323 8.06 -13.62 2.21
N ALA A 324 7.00 -12.90 2.51
CA ALA A 324 7.09 -11.56 3.06
C ALA A 324 6.09 -11.37 4.20
N THR A 325 6.52 -10.67 5.22
CA THR A 325 5.70 -10.27 6.37
C THR A 325 5.56 -8.76 6.37
N PHE A 326 4.32 -8.27 6.37
CA PHE A 326 3.97 -6.87 6.51
C PHE A 326 3.41 -6.64 7.91
N ILE A 327 3.89 -5.61 8.60
CA ILE A 327 3.37 -5.18 9.90
C ILE A 327 2.64 -3.86 9.68
N LEU A 328 1.35 -3.84 10.01
CA LEU A 328 0.47 -2.69 9.84
C LEU A 328 0.06 -2.17 11.22
N ASP A 329 0.16 -0.87 11.42
CA ASP A 329 -0.28 -0.20 12.64
C ASP A 329 -1.81 -0.11 12.71
N ILE A 330 -2.36 -0.32 13.91
CA ILE A 330 -3.75 -0.14 14.26
C ILE A 330 -3.81 0.90 15.37
N SER A 331 -4.52 2.01 15.12
CA SER A 331 -4.75 3.04 16.11
C SER A 331 -6.02 2.74 16.91
N LYS A 332 -5.88 2.33 18.18
CA LYS A 332 -7.03 2.23 19.10
C LYS A 332 -7.29 3.58 19.76
N GLN A 333 -8.54 4.01 19.73
CA GLN A 333 -8.98 5.30 20.21
C GLN A 333 -10.18 5.15 21.14
N ASP A 334 -10.36 6.09 22.06
CA ASP A 334 -11.62 6.18 22.81
C ASP A 334 -12.76 6.51 21.85
N ALA A 335 -13.92 5.88 22.07
CA ALA A 335 -15.10 6.17 21.28
C ALA A 335 -15.50 7.65 21.41
N PRO A 336 -15.90 8.32 20.31
CA PRO A 336 -16.32 9.71 20.37
C PRO A 336 -17.58 9.85 21.24
N LEU A 337 -17.63 10.90 22.08
CA LEU A 337 -18.76 11.15 22.97
C LEU A 337 -20.02 11.63 22.23
N THR A 338 -19.87 12.11 21.00
CA THR A 338 -20.95 12.69 20.18
C THR A 338 -21.30 11.81 19.00
N ARG A 339 -22.60 11.72 18.70
CA ARG A 339 -23.12 11.02 17.51
C ARG A 339 -22.64 11.71 16.23
N GLY A 340 -22.47 10.94 15.16
CA GLY A 340 -22.16 11.49 13.84
C GLY A 340 -21.21 10.62 12.99
N LEU A 341 -20.79 11.20 11.87
CA LEU A 341 -19.76 10.66 10.97
C LEU A 341 -18.38 10.96 11.53
N PHE A 342 -17.44 10.02 11.36
CA PHE A 342 -16.03 10.26 11.72
C PHE A 342 -15.04 9.69 10.70
N GLY A 343 -15.52 8.99 9.66
CA GLY A 343 -14.71 8.63 8.49
C GLY A 343 -15.54 8.72 7.22
N PHE A 344 -14.99 9.31 6.16
CA PHE A 344 -15.58 9.36 4.82
C PHE A 344 -14.49 9.52 3.76
N PHE A 345 -14.30 8.53 2.90
CA PHE A 345 -13.22 8.50 1.91
C PHE A 345 -13.54 7.56 0.74
N GLY A 346 -12.76 7.68 -0.33
CA GLY A 346 -12.76 6.75 -1.46
C GLY A 346 -11.72 5.65 -1.29
N VAL A 347 -12.11 4.40 -1.53
CA VAL A 347 -11.24 3.23 -1.30
C VAL A 347 -10.14 3.07 -2.37
N ASN A 348 -10.31 3.68 -3.54
CA ASN A 348 -9.30 3.69 -4.61
C ASN A 348 -8.37 4.91 -4.54
N GLY A 349 -8.38 5.65 -3.42
CA GLY A 349 -7.63 6.89 -3.24
C GLY A 349 -8.38 8.13 -3.75
N SER A 350 -7.71 9.28 -3.67
CA SER A 350 -8.27 10.59 -4.02
C SER A 350 -8.04 11.00 -5.47
N ILE A 351 -7.26 10.25 -6.24
CA ILE A 351 -6.92 10.58 -7.64
C ILE A 351 -7.35 9.44 -8.56
N ILE A 352 -8.23 9.74 -9.52
CA ILE A 352 -8.63 8.82 -10.58
C ILE A 352 -7.92 9.23 -11.86
N LYS A 353 -6.98 8.42 -12.33
CA LYS A 353 -6.26 8.68 -13.58
C LYS A 353 -7.01 8.08 -14.75
N LEU A 354 -7.32 8.89 -15.75
CA LEU A 354 -7.91 8.45 -17.01
C LEU A 354 -6.87 8.49 -18.12
N THR A 355 -6.80 7.42 -18.90
CA THR A 355 -5.96 7.29 -20.10
C THR A 355 -6.73 7.49 -21.40
N GLY A 356 -8.05 7.65 -21.30
CA GLY A 356 -8.94 7.93 -22.42
C GLY A 356 -10.34 8.35 -21.96
N PRO A 357 -11.22 8.72 -22.92
CA PRO A 357 -12.57 9.15 -22.62
C PRO A 357 -13.33 8.05 -21.91
N THR A 358 -13.87 8.37 -20.74
CA THR A 358 -14.71 7.46 -19.95
C THR A 358 -16.02 8.16 -19.67
N GLN A 359 -17.14 7.48 -19.94
CA GLN A 359 -18.48 8.05 -19.71
C GLN A 359 -19.00 7.79 -18.30
N ASN A 360 -18.56 6.70 -17.67
CA ASN A 360 -19.00 6.29 -16.35
C ASN A 360 -17.77 6.08 -15.46
N ILE A 361 -17.56 7.02 -14.53
CA ILE A 361 -16.46 6.92 -13.56
C ILE A 361 -17.03 6.39 -12.26
N SER A 362 -16.62 5.18 -11.87
CA SER A 362 -17.01 4.57 -10.60
C SER A 362 -16.10 5.06 -9.48
N ILE A 363 -16.73 5.59 -8.42
CA ILE A 363 -16.08 6.08 -7.21
C ILE A 363 -16.58 5.23 -6.04
N PRO A 364 -15.83 4.20 -5.63
CA PRO A 364 -16.19 3.40 -4.47
C PRO A 364 -15.89 4.20 -3.20
N LEU A 365 -16.94 4.48 -2.43
CA LEU A 365 -16.92 5.26 -1.19
C LEU A 365 -17.15 4.36 0.01
N LYS A 366 -16.58 4.76 1.15
CA LYS A 366 -16.79 4.14 2.44
C LYS A 366 -16.89 5.20 3.53
N TRP A 367 -17.71 4.93 4.53
CA TRP A 367 -17.81 5.76 5.73
C TRP A 367 -18.06 4.94 6.98
N SER A 368 -17.82 5.59 8.11
CA SER A 368 -18.00 5.06 9.45
C SER A 368 -18.76 6.07 10.31
N MET A 369 -19.64 5.54 11.17
CA MET A 369 -20.65 6.34 11.86
C MET A 369 -20.90 5.84 13.29
N PHE A 370 -21.15 6.77 14.20
CA PHE A 370 -21.40 6.52 15.62
C PHE A 370 -22.81 6.98 15.95
N TYR A 371 -23.71 6.04 16.27
CA TYR A 371 -25.12 6.29 16.54
C TYR A 371 -25.80 7.23 15.51
N VAL A 372 -25.66 6.92 14.22
CA VAL A 372 -26.29 7.69 13.13
C VAL A 372 -27.50 6.95 12.58
N ASP A 373 -28.65 7.63 12.56
CA ASP A 373 -29.91 7.05 12.08
C ASP A 373 -30.07 7.20 10.56
N ASN A 374 -29.66 8.34 10.00
CA ASN A 374 -29.84 8.64 8.58
C ASN A 374 -28.61 9.35 8.00
N ILE A 375 -28.32 9.09 6.73
CA ILE A 375 -27.31 9.85 5.97
C ILE A 375 -27.85 10.39 4.66
N LYS A 376 -27.20 11.46 4.18
CA LYS A 376 -27.41 12.05 2.85
C LYS A 376 -26.07 12.30 2.18
N LEU A 377 -25.87 11.79 0.97
CA LEU A 377 -24.66 12.00 0.17
C LEU A 377 -24.95 12.90 -1.03
N PHE A 378 -24.17 13.97 -1.13
CA PHE A 378 -24.22 14.97 -2.19
C PHE A 378 -22.98 14.89 -3.07
N CYS A 379 -23.15 15.16 -4.36
CA CYS A 379 -22.05 15.28 -5.32
C CYS A 379 -22.13 16.64 -6.01
N SER A 380 -20.98 17.30 -6.19
CA SER A 380 -20.90 18.59 -6.89
C SER A 380 -21.20 18.50 -8.39
N VAL A 381 -21.22 17.28 -8.97
CA VAL A 381 -21.55 17.07 -10.37
C VAL A 381 -23.07 17.24 -10.57
N PRO A 382 -23.52 18.15 -11.46
CA PRO A 382 -24.94 18.36 -11.70
C PRO A 382 -25.65 17.09 -12.19
N GLY A 383 -26.90 16.90 -11.75
CA GLY A 383 -27.75 15.78 -12.18
C GLY A 383 -27.49 14.45 -11.48
N ILE A 384 -26.51 14.36 -10.58
CA ILE A 384 -26.32 13.19 -9.72
C ILE A 384 -27.42 13.16 -8.65
N PRO A 385 -28.25 12.11 -8.56
CA PRO A 385 -29.23 12.00 -7.50
C PRO A 385 -28.54 11.85 -6.15
N GLN A 386 -29.09 12.50 -5.14
CA GLN A 386 -28.64 12.34 -3.76
C GLN A 386 -28.91 10.91 -3.30
N LEU A 387 -27.93 10.29 -2.65
CA LEU A 387 -28.16 9.02 -1.94
C LEU A 387 -28.67 9.32 -0.53
N GLU A 388 -29.75 8.66 -0.13
CA GLU A 388 -30.24 8.62 1.24
C GLU A 388 -30.20 7.18 1.76
N ARG A 389 -29.75 6.99 3.01
CA ARG A 389 -29.86 5.70 3.70
C ARG A 389 -30.37 5.90 5.11
N ASN A 390 -31.24 5.01 5.54
CA ASN A 390 -31.78 4.93 6.89
C ASN A 390 -31.27 3.63 7.54
N TYR A 391 -30.64 3.78 8.70
CA TYR A 391 -30.10 2.69 9.51
C TYR A 391 -30.94 2.42 10.77
N TYR A 392 -31.96 3.24 11.03
CA TYR A 392 -32.87 3.08 12.15
C TYR A 392 -33.77 1.86 11.95
N LYS A 393 -33.70 0.92 12.88
CA LYS A 393 -34.45 -0.34 12.87
C LYS A 393 -35.49 -0.33 13.98
N LYS A 394 -36.63 0.31 13.71
CA LYS A 394 -37.73 0.48 14.70
C LYS A 394 -38.15 -0.82 15.39
N ASP A 395 -38.12 -1.93 14.66
CA ASP A 395 -38.68 -3.22 15.09
C ASP A 395 -37.62 -4.21 15.62
N GLN A 396 -36.37 -3.77 15.82
CA GLN A 396 -35.27 -4.61 16.30
C GLN A 396 -34.59 -3.97 17.52
N THR A 397 -34.09 -4.79 18.45
CA THR A 397 -33.26 -4.33 19.58
C THR A 397 -31.83 -4.87 19.42
N PRO A 398 -30.80 -4.01 19.42
CA PRO A 398 -30.88 -2.56 19.50
C PRO A 398 -31.43 -1.94 18.19
N ASN A 399 -32.19 -0.85 18.33
CA ASN A 399 -32.83 -0.16 17.20
C ASN A 399 -31.85 0.64 16.34
N ILE A 400 -30.62 0.82 16.82
CA ILE A 400 -29.50 1.45 16.13
C ILE A 400 -28.21 0.75 16.58
N GLN A 401 -27.27 0.58 15.66
CA GLN A 401 -25.94 0.08 16.02
C GLN A 401 -25.10 1.23 16.59
N PRO A 402 -24.42 1.07 17.74
CA PRO A 402 -23.51 2.07 18.28
C PRO A 402 -22.46 2.50 17.27
N LEU A 403 -21.87 1.53 16.58
CA LEU A 403 -20.86 1.71 15.55
C LEU A 403 -21.32 1.03 14.27
N ALA A 404 -21.30 1.74 13.16
CA ALA A 404 -21.67 1.19 11.86
C ALA A 404 -20.74 1.68 10.75
N TYR A 405 -20.67 0.88 9.70
CA TYR A 405 -19.86 1.11 8.50
C TYR A 405 -20.72 0.84 7.28
N ASP A 406 -20.53 1.60 6.23
CA ASP A 406 -21.24 1.35 4.99
C ASP A 406 -20.45 1.83 3.78
N THR A 407 -20.83 1.32 2.60
CA THR A 407 -20.17 1.57 1.32
C THR A 407 -21.18 1.93 0.24
N PHE A 408 -20.69 2.67 -0.76
CA PHE A 408 -21.45 2.97 -1.95
C PHE A 408 -20.54 3.25 -3.13
N SER A 409 -20.80 2.61 -4.27
CA SER A 409 -20.12 2.92 -5.51
C SER A 409 -20.90 3.98 -6.29
N LEU A 410 -20.47 5.23 -6.15
CA LEU A 410 -21.05 6.35 -6.90
C LEU A 410 -20.58 6.28 -8.35
N THR A 411 -21.50 6.27 -9.31
CA THR A 411 -21.16 6.36 -10.74
C THR A 411 -21.40 7.78 -11.22
N LEU A 412 -20.37 8.43 -11.77
CA LEU A 412 -20.48 9.72 -12.41
C LEU A 412 -20.69 9.54 -13.93
N PRO A 413 -21.83 9.94 -14.51
CA PRO A 413 -22.11 9.86 -15.93
C PRO A 413 -21.58 11.12 -16.64
N ILE A 414 -20.29 11.42 -16.46
CA ILE A 414 -19.64 12.58 -17.05
C ILE A 414 -18.53 12.16 -17.99
N GLN A 415 -18.42 12.85 -19.11
CA GLN A 415 -17.25 12.76 -19.97
C GLN A 415 -16.22 13.77 -19.49
N VAL A 416 -15.13 13.28 -18.90
CA VAL A 416 -14.01 14.12 -18.45
C VAL A 416 -12.91 14.08 -19.50
N ALA A 417 -12.54 15.25 -20.02
CA ALA A 417 -11.43 15.43 -20.98
C ALA A 417 -10.32 16.35 -20.45
N GLN A 418 -10.44 16.80 -19.20
CA GLN A 418 -9.47 17.65 -18.51
C GLN A 418 -9.52 17.38 -17.00
N ASP A 419 -8.48 17.75 -16.29
CA ASP A 419 -8.43 17.63 -14.84
C ASP A 419 -9.65 18.27 -14.16
N THR A 420 -10.34 17.49 -13.32
CA THR A 420 -11.63 17.88 -12.72
C THR A 420 -11.68 17.45 -11.26
N ALA A 421 -11.93 18.42 -10.36
CA ALA A 421 -12.22 18.13 -8.96
C ALA A 421 -13.72 17.85 -8.77
N VAL A 422 -14.04 16.76 -8.06
CA VAL A 422 -15.39 16.40 -7.65
C VAL A 422 -15.46 16.42 -6.13
N PHE A 423 -16.37 17.22 -5.59
CA PHE A 423 -16.60 17.33 -4.16
C PHE A 423 -17.79 16.45 -3.77
N LEU A 424 -17.58 15.62 -2.75
CA LEU A 424 -18.60 14.75 -2.18
C LEU A 424 -18.83 15.16 -0.74
N THR A 425 -20.08 15.34 -0.33
CA THR A 425 -20.42 15.69 1.06
C THR A 425 -21.38 14.66 1.62
N LEU A 426 -21.01 14.05 2.74
CA LEU A 426 -21.84 13.14 3.49
C LEU A 426 -22.35 13.85 4.74
N GLN A 427 -23.66 13.89 4.94
CA GLN A 427 -24.31 14.47 6.12
C GLN A 427 -24.96 13.36 6.94
N ALA A 428 -24.91 13.48 8.27
CA ALA A 428 -25.58 12.57 9.19
C ALA A 428 -26.68 13.27 9.98
N PHE A 429 -27.73 12.51 10.28
CA PHE A 429 -28.91 12.96 11.00
C PHE A 429 -29.36 11.91 12.02
N ASP A 430 -30.06 12.37 13.07
CA ASP A 430 -30.78 11.50 13.99
C ASP A 430 -32.15 11.06 13.40
N ASN A 431 -32.90 10.26 14.17
CA ASN A 431 -34.22 9.76 13.74
C ASN A 431 -35.30 10.86 13.64
N ASN A 432 -35.07 12.04 14.20
CA ASN A 432 -35.96 13.21 14.09
C ASN A 432 -35.54 14.14 12.93
N ASN A 433 -34.58 13.71 12.10
CA ASN A 433 -33.94 14.50 11.05
C ASN A 433 -33.16 15.73 11.56
N ASN A 434 -32.75 15.75 12.84
CA ASN A 434 -31.82 16.78 13.31
C ASN A 434 -30.44 16.49 12.74
N TYR A 435 -29.79 17.54 12.24
CA TYR A 435 -28.42 17.47 11.73
C TYR A 435 -27.42 17.16 12.85
N LEU A 436 -26.56 16.18 12.63
CA LEU A 436 -25.49 15.80 13.54
C LEU A 436 -24.17 16.46 13.11
N ASN A 437 -23.66 16.08 11.94
CA ASN A 437 -22.46 16.64 11.33
C ASN A 437 -22.36 16.30 9.84
N SER A 438 -21.27 16.73 9.20
CA SER A 438 -20.95 16.40 7.82
C SER A 438 -19.46 16.24 7.60
N LEU A 439 -19.07 15.35 6.69
CA LEU A 439 -17.70 15.21 6.19
C LEU A 439 -17.67 15.46 4.69
N GLN A 440 -16.56 16.00 4.19
CA GLN A 440 -16.32 16.19 2.76
C GLN A 440 -15.12 15.35 2.31
N PHE A 441 -15.25 14.77 1.12
CA PHE A 441 -14.17 14.06 0.44
C PHE A 441 -14.06 14.58 -0.98
N THR A 442 -12.83 14.81 -1.44
CA THR A 442 -12.53 15.34 -2.77
C THR A 442 -11.86 14.28 -3.61
N ILE A 443 -12.41 14.03 -4.80
CA ILE A 443 -11.79 13.23 -5.86
C ILE A 443 -11.23 14.18 -6.91
N PHE A 444 -9.98 13.94 -7.31
CA PHE A 444 -9.35 14.59 -8.44
C PHE A 444 -9.28 13.61 -9.62
N ILE A 445 -10.11 13.84 -10.64
CA ILE A 445 -10.06 13.09 -11.88
C ILE A 445 -8.98 13.72 -12.73
N SER A 446 -7.86 13.02 -12.93
CA SER A 446 -6.77 13.47 -13.77
C SER A 446 -6.91 12.88 -15.17
N ALA A 447 -7.03 13.74 -16.18
CA ALA A 447 -7.15 13.34 -17.58
C ALA A 447 -5.81 13.53 -18.29
N SER A 448 -5.07 12.43 -18.46
CA SER A 448 -3.74 12.45 -19.10
C SER A 448 -3.82 12.09 -20.58
N PHE A 449 -4.81 12.62 -21.30
CA PHE A 449 -5.01 12.37 -22.72
C PHE A 449 -5.67 13.56 -23.44
N PHE A 450 -5.58 13.54 -24.76
CA PHE A 450 -6.22 14.46 -25.69
C PHE A 450 -6.99 13.65 -26.74
N VAL A 451 -8.14 14.15 -27.21
CA VAL A 451 -8.94 13.53 -28.28
C VAL A 451 -9.03 14.48 -29.45
N ASP A 452 -8.66 14.02 -30.64
CA ASP A 452 -8.79 14.83 -31.87
C ASP A 452 -10.23 14.84 -32.42
N PRO A 453 -10.54 15.67 -33.42
CA PRO A 453 -11.88 15.73 -34.01
C PRO A 453 -12.33 14.42 -34.70
N GLY A 454 -11.40 13.52 -35.00
CA GLY A 454 -11.69 12.18 -35.53
C GLY A 454 -11.95 11.12 -34.45
N GLY A 455 -11.82 11.47 -33.17
CA GLY A 455 -12.02 10.57 -32.04
C GLY A 455 -10.77 9.77 -31.65
N GLN A 456 -9.61 10.03 -32.25
CA GLN A 456 -8.37 9.35 -31.84
C GLN A 456 -7.85 9.94 -30.53
N VAL A 457 -7.45 9.06 -29.61
CA VAL A 457 -6.94 9.41 -28.28
C VAL A 457 -5.41 9.43 -28.31
N TYR A 458 -4.83 10.50 -27.78
CA TYR A 458 -3.39 10.70 -27.65
C TYR A 458 -3.04 10.81 -26.17
N PRO A 459 -2.07 10.05 -25.66
CA PRO A 459 -1.58 10.27 -24.31
C PRO A 459 -0.94 11.66 -24.20
N THR A 460 -1.01 12.26 -23.02
CA THR A 460 -0.33 13.53 -22.72
C THR A 460 0.57 13.39 -21.51
N VAL A 461 1.65 14.17 -21.48
CA VAL A 461 2.58 14.22 -20.35
C VAL A 461 2.81 15.66 -19.91
N PHE A 462 2.82 15.88 -18.60
CA PHE A 462 3.21 17.17 -18.02
C PHE A 462 4.72 17.20 -17.77
N LEU A 463 5.44 18.02 -18.53
CA LEU A 463 6.89 18.16 -18.42
C LEU A 463 7.26 19.64 -18.45
N ASN A 464 8.07 20.06 -17.47
CA ASN A 464 8.60 21.42 -17.37
C ASN A 464 7.52 22.52 -17.52
N ASN A 465 6.47 22.43 -16.70
CA ASN A 465 5.34 23.37 -16.65
C ASN A 465 4.49 23.45 -17.92
N GLN A 466 4.53 22.41 -18.76
CA GLN A 466 3.78 22.33 -20.01
C GLN A 466 3.21 20.94 -20.22
N THR A 467 2.05 20.86 -20.87
CA THR A 467 1.46 19.58 -21.27
C THR A 467 1.79 19.30 -22.72
N TRP A 468 2.39 18.15 -22.99
CA TRP A 468 2.84 17.71 -24.32
C TRP A 468 2.04 16.51 -24.80
N LEU A 469 1.80 16.42 -26.11
CA LEU A 469 1.39 15.15 -26.70
C LEU A 469 2.52 14.11 -26.57
N ALA A 470 2.19 12.95 -26.03
CA ALA A 470 3.08 11.80 -25.88
C ALA A 470 2.97 10.79 -27.04
N ALA A 471 2.18 11.11 -28.08
CA ALA A 471 2.20 10.45 -29.38
C ALA A 471 2.24 11.46 -30.54
N ASN A 472 2.76 11.05 -31.69
CA ASN A 472 2.78 11.88 -32.90
C ASN A 472 1.35 12.16 -33.36
N TYR A 473 1.03 13.41 -33.69
CA TYR A 473 -0.31 13.75 -34.13
C TYR A 473 -0.66 13.05 -35.46
N ASN A 474 -1.85 12.46 -35.56
CA ASN A 474 -2.22 11.55 -36.64
C ASN A 474 -3.55 11.92 -37.32
N TYR A 475 -3.91 13.21 -37.28
CA TYR A 475 -5.14 13.74 -37.84
C TYR A 475 -4.90 15.04 -38.60
N GLY A 476 -5.52 15.17 -39.76
CA GLY A 476 -5.49 16.40 -40.53
C GLY A 476 -5.70 16.20 -42.02
N THR A 477 -5.91 17.30 -42.73
CA THR A 477 -6.11 17.32 -44.18
C THR A 477 -4.83 17.67 -44.93
N GLY A 478 -4.53 16.94 -46.01
CA GLY A 478 -3.35 17.19 -46.86
C GLY A 478 -2.04 16.61 -46.33
N CYS A 479 -2.06 16.01 -45.14
CA CYS A 479 -0.92 15.37 -44.49
C CYS A 479 -0.77 13.92 -44.97
N ILE A 480 0.43 13.35 -44.86
CA ILE A 480 0.70 12.00 -45.39
C ILE A 480 1.41 11.12 -44.37
N ALA A 481 1.23 9.82 -44.49
CA ALA A 481 2.02 8.85 -43.75
C ALA A 481 3.43 8.74 -44.34
N TYR A 482 4.41 8.35 -43.52
CA TYR A 482 5.75 8.07 -44.01
C TYR A 482 5.70 7.01 -45.13
N GLY A 483 6.35 7.29 -46.26
CA GLY A 483 6.37 6.40 -47.43
C GLY A 483 5.05 6.30 -48.18
N ASN A 484 4.07 7.18 -47.91
CA ASN A 484 2.68 7.05 -48.37
C ASN A 484 2.00 5.74 -47.92
N ASP A 485 2.53 5.09 -46.89
CA ASP A 485 1.98 3.83 -46.35
C ASP A 485 1.23 4.10 -45.05
N ASN A 486 -0.11 3.94 -45.11
CA ASN A 486 -0.97 4.12 -43.95
C ASN A 486 -0.66 3.16 -42.80
N GLY A 487 0.01 2.03 -43.03
CA GLY A 487 0.46 1.12 -41.98
C GLY A 487 1.45 1.77 -41.00
N ASN A 488 2.22 2.77 -41.46
CA ASN A 488 3.18 3.50 -40.63
C ASN A 488 2.52 4.48 -39.65
N ARG A 489 1.24 4.82 -39.84
CA ARG A 489 0.52 5.81 -39.02
C ARG A 489 0.35 5.37 -37.57
N THR A 490 0.10 4.08 -37.34
CA THR A 490 -0.10 3.54 -35.99
C THR A 490 1.12 3.77 -35.11
N THR A 491 2.31 3.64 -35.69
CA THR A 491 3.56 3.83 -34.97
C THR A 491 4.00 5.28 -34.99
N TYR A 492 4.06 5.91 -36.17
CA TYR A 492 4.76 7.19 -36.37
C TYR A 492 3.84 8.39 -36.61
N GLY A 493 2.52 8.21 -36.61
CA GLY A 493 1.56 9.27 -36.93
C GLY A 493 1.65 9.76 -38.38
N LEU A 494 1.20 11.01 -38.61
CA LEU A 494 1.30 11.67 -39.90
C LEU A 494 2.51 12.63 -39.94
N LEU A 495 2.96 12.92 -41.15
CA LEU A 495 3.91 13.96 -41.45
C LEU A 495 3.19 15.18 -42.03
N TYR A 496 3.61 16.36 -41.58
CA TYR A 496 2.98 17.65 -41.88
C TYR A 496 4.04 18.56 -42.47
N SER A 497 3.69 19.40 -43.46
CA SER A 497 4.45 20.62 -43.72
C SER A 497 4.25 21.64 -42.59
N ALA A 498 5.10 22.66 -42.49
CA ALA A 498 4.94 23.66 -41.43
C ALA A 498 3.56 24.35 -41.49
N ALA A 499 3.08 24.65 -42.70
CA ALA A 499 1.75 25.22 -42.90
C ALA A 499 0.62 24.25 -42.49
N GLN A 500 0.77 22.95 -42.78
CA GLN A 500 -0.18 21.92 -42.36
C GLN A 500 -0.18 21.72 -40.84
N ALA A 501 1.00 21.74 -40.21
CA ALA A 501 1.14 21.66 -38.76
C ALA A 501 0.42 22.84 -38.08
N VAL A 502 0.49 24.04 -38.66
CA VAL A 502 -0.26 25.19 -38.14
C VAL A 502 -1.76 25.01 -38.37
N ALA A 503 -2.17 24.69 -39.61
CA ALA A 503 -3.58 24.60 -39.99
C ALA A 503 -4.36 23.51 -39.23
N ASN A 504 -3.70 22.43 -38.82
CA ASN A 504 -4.32 21.31 -38.10
C ASN A 504 -4.13 21.38 -36.58
N THR A 505 -3.68 22.53 -36.04
CA THR A 505 -3.47 22.71 -34.60
C THR A 505 -4.79 22.58 -33.83
N PRO A 506 -4.89 21.66 -32.84
CA PRO A 506 -6.09 21.53 -32.03
C PRO A 506 -6.37 22.78 -31.20
N ALA A 507 -7.65 23.04 -30.91
CA ALA A 507 -8.05 24.16 -30.06
C ALA A 507 -7.39 24.09 -28.68
N GLY A 508 -6.78 25.20 -28.23
CA GLY A 508 -6.07 25.29 -26.95
C GLY A 508 -4.67 24.69 -26.95
N TRP A 509 -4.20 24.13 -28.07
CA TRP A 509 -2.84 23.64 -28.27
C TRP A 509 -2.06 24.57 -29.22
N ARG A 510 -0.73 24.45 -29.23
CA ARG A 510 0.16 25.17 -30.15
C ARG A 510 1.35 24.31 -30.55
N ILE A 511 1.99 24.65 -31.67
CA ILE A 511 3.28 24.06 -32.03
C ILE A 511 4.33 24.52 -30.99
N PRO A 512 5.18 23.64 -30.46
CA PRO A 512 6.25 24.03 -29.55
C PRO A 512 7.23 24.97 -30.25
N SER A 513 7.67 26.00 -29.55
CA SER A 513 8.78 26.84 -29.97
C SER A 513 10.12 26.13 -29.72
N GLN A 514 11.18 26.64 -30.32
CA GLN A 514 12.54 26.22 -29.99
C GLN A 514 12.85 26.40 -28.49
N ALA A 515 12.29 27.45 -27.85
CA ALA A 515 12.48 27.70 -26.43
C ALA A 515 11.78 26.65 -25.55
N ASP A 516 10.60 26.17 -25.93
CA ASP A 516 9.91 25.10 -25.19
C ASP A 516 10.74 23.82 -25.16
N TRP A 517 11.27 23.43 -26.33
CA TRP A 517 12.16 22.28 -26.46
C TRP A 517 13.46 22.46 -25.68
N ASN A 518 14.12 23.61 -25.81
CA ASN A 518 15.35 23.89 -25.07
C ASN A 518 15.13 23.85 -23.56
N ASN A 519 14.07 24.49 -23.05
CA ASN A 519 13.75 24.48 -21.63
C ASN A 519 13.46 23.05 -21.13
N LEU A 520 12.71 22.26 -21.90
CA LEU A 520 12.45 20.86 -21.59
C LEU A 520 13.76 20.05 -21.51
N ILE A 521 14.61 20.16 -22.52
CA ILE A 521 15.90 19.45 -22.58
C ILE A 521 16.81 19.89 -21.43
N THR A 522 16.91 21.19 -21.17
CA THR A 522 17.71 21.73 -20.06
C THR A 522 17.20 21.22 -18.71
N SER A 523 15.89 21.13 -18.50
CA SER A 523 15.31 20.62 -17.25
C SER A 523 15.68 19.15 -16.97
N LEU A 524 15.94 18.37 -18.02
CA LEU A 524 16.32 16.95 -17.94
C LEU A 524 17.86 16.73 -17.94
N GLY A 525 18.63 17.78 -18.22
CA GLY A 525 20.09 17.74 -18.22
C GLY A 525 20.69 16.71 -19.17
N ALA A 526 21.79 16.07 -18.75
CA ALA A 526 22.52 15.09 -19.56
C ALA A 526 21.67 13.85 -19.96
N ASN A 527 20.58 13.59 -19.25
CA ASN A 527 19.71 12.43 -19.47
C ASN A 527 18.54 12.73 -20.43
N ALA A 528 18.47 13.94 -21.03
CA ALA A 528 17.33 14.36 -21.83
C ALA A 528 16.92 13.36 -22.92
N TYR A 529 17.88 12.82 -23.69
CA TYR A 529 17.57 11.83 -24.72
C TYR A 529 16.97 10.55 -24.12
N ALA A 530 17.63 9.96 -23.12
CA ALA A 530 17.21 8.72 -22.48
C ALA A 530 15.84 8.86 -21.81
N ALA A 531 15.54 10.05 -21.26
CA ALA A 531 14.25 10.33 -20.65
C ALA A 531 13.12 10.48 -21.70
N LEU A 532 13.37 11.15 -22.83
CA LEU A 532 12.34 11.55 -23.80
C LEU A 532 12.06 10.53 -24.90
N ILE A 533 12.99 9.64 -25.23
CA ILE A 533 12.80 8.61 -26.26
C ILE A 533 11.72 7.58 -25.85
N ALA A 534 11.15 6.85 -26.81
CA ALA A 534 10.20 5.75 -26.56
C ALA A 534 10.74 4.75 -25.51
N GLY A 535 9.92 4.48 -24.48
CA GLY A 535 10.31 3.66 -23.33
C GLY A 535 11.15 4.38 -22.26
N GLY A 536 11.45 5.67 -22.47
CA GLY A 536 12.15 6.51 -21.50
C GLY A 536 11.28 6.92 -20.30
N SER A 537 11.93 7.34 -19.22
CA SER A 537 11.28 7.61 -17.93
C SER A 537 10.32 8.81 -17.92
N SER A 538 10.40 9.71 -18.91
CA SER A 538 9.50 10.87 -18.98
C SER A 538 8.11 10.52 -19.49
N GLY A 539 7.95 9.42 -20.24
CA GLY A 539 6.69 9.13 -20.94
C GLY A 539 6.41 9.99 -22.18
N PHE A 540 7.34 10.86 -22.61
CA PHE A 540 7.20 11.66 -23.84
C PHE A 540 7.12 10.81 -25.12
N ASN A 541 7.84 9.67 -25.11
CA ASN A 541 7.82 8.66 -26.16
C ASN A 541 8.15 9.20 -27.57
N ALA A 542 9.28 9.90 -27.73
CA ALA A 542 9.79 10.26 -29.04
C ALA A 542 10.20 9.02 -29.84
N GLN A 543 9.92 9.03 -31.14
CA GLN A 543 10.16 7.93 -32.07
C GLN A 543 11.04 8.38 -33.26
N GLY A 544 11.81 7.45 -33.81
CA GLY A 544 12.61 7.65 -35.02
C GLY A 544 11.78 7.52 -36.31
N GLY A 545 10.73 8.34 -36.48
CA GLY A 545 9.78 8.21 -37.60
C GLY A 545 10.29 8.67 -38.97
N GLY A 546 11.48 9.28 -39.05
CA GLY A 546 12.00 9.87 -40.29
C GLY A 546 11.28 11.16 -40.70
N MET A 547 11.54 11.59 -41.94
CA MET A 547 10.91 12.77 -42.56
C MET A 547 10.62 12.53 -44.05
N GLY A 548 9.77 13.39 -44.62
CA GLY A 548 9.66 13.59 -46.07
C GLY A 548 10.30 14.91 -46.50
N ASP A 549 10.93 14.96 -47.66
CA ASP A 549 11.38 16.22 -48.27
C ASP A 549 10.28 16.87 -49.13
N GLY A 550 10.50 18.12 -49.55
CA GLY A 550 9.56 18.86 -50.40
C GLY A 550 9.37 18.28 -51.82
N GLN A 551 10.14 17.26 -52.20
CA GLN A 551 10.07 16.55 -53.47
C GLN A 551 9.33 15.22 -53.36
N GLY A 552 8.90 14.82 -52.15
CA GLY A 552 8.17 13.59 -51.90
C GLY A 552 9.06 12.36 -51.63
N ASN A 553 10.36 12.54 -51.39
CA ASN A 553 11.22 11.44 -50.94
C ASN A 553 11.18 11.32 -49.41
N PHE A 554 11.30 10.09 -48.92
CA PHE A 554 11.29 9.78 -47.50
C PHE A 554 12.65 9.23 -47.05
N ASN A 555 13.11 9.64 -45.87
CA ASN A 555 14.39 9.19 -45.33
C ASN A 555 14.38 9.06 -43.80
N SER A 556 15.39 8.36 -43.29
CA SER A 556 15.74 8.31 -41.86
C SER A 556 14.74 7.63 -40.92
N MET A 557 13.75 6.89 -41.44
CA MET A 557 12.91 6.02 -40.61
C MET A 557 13.76 4.99 -39.87
N GLY A 558 13.48 4.83 -38.57
CA GLY A 558 14.25 4.02 -37.63
C GLY A 558 15.57 4.65 -37.17
N ALA A 559 16.00 5.77 -37.77
CA ALA A 559 17.30 6.40 -37.47
C ALA A 559 17.16 7.74 -36.74
N THR A 560 16.24 8.60 -37.19
CA THR A 560 16.07 9.94 -36.64
C THR A 560 14.59 10.31 -36.52
N GLY A 561 14.20 10.89 -35.38
CA GLY A 561 12.88 11.50 -35.18
C GLY A 561 12.93 12.98 -35.49
N TYR A 562 12.09 13.45 -36.41
CA TYR A 562 12.02 14.87 -36.81
C TYR A 562 10.72 15.49 -36.33
N TYR A 563 10.82 16.57 -35.53
CA TYR A 563 9.69 17.25 -34.94
C TYR A 563 9.70 18.74 -35.25
N TRP A 564 8.54 19.24 -35.67
CA TRP A 564 8.40 20.68 -35.91
C TRP A 564 8.59 21.52 -34.64
N THR A 565 9.29 22.64 -34.82
CA THR A 565 9.10 23.81 -33.96
C THR A 565 8.36 24.92 -34.72
N GLY A 566 7.64 25.76 -33.97
CA GLY A 566 6.98 26.96 -34.48
C GLY A 566 7.92 28.16 -34.62
N THR A 567 9.23 27.99 -34.41
CA THR A 567 10.20 29.08 -34.45
C THR A 567 10.88 29.14 -35.82
N ALA A 568 10.62 30.22 -36.56
CA ALA A 568 11.31 30.50 -37.82
C ALA A 568 12.80 30.79 -37.59
N ASN A 569 13.67 30.32 -38.49
CA ASN A 569 15.06 30.70 -38.50
C ASN A 569 15.26 31.95 -39.37
N ASN A 570 15.37 33.11 -38.74
CA ASN A 570 15.57 34.39 -39.43
C ASN A 570 16.87 34.46 -40.24
N GLN A 571 17.86 33.60 -39.92
CA GLN A 571 19.12 33.50 -40.67
C GLN A 571 18.98 32.63 -41.93
N GLN A 572 17.89 31.87 -42.06
CA GLN A 572 17.58 31.01 -43.20
C GLN A 572 16.11 31.17 -43.59
N PRO A 573 15.77 32.25 -44.32
CA PRO A 573 14.40 32.51 -44.75
C PRO A 573 13.77 31.29 -45.45
N GLY A 574 12.54 30.93 -45.05
CA GLY A 574 11.84 29.74 -45.54
C GLY A 574 12.16 28.45 -44.77
N SER A 575 12.84 28.54 -43.62
CA SER A 575 13.11 27.40 -42.73
C SER A 575 12.68 27.69 -41.29
N ASN A 576 12.28 26.64 -40.57
CA ASN A 576 12.07 26.67 -39.12
C ASN A 576 13.14 25.82 -38.43
N PHE A 577 13.36 26.07 -37.14
CA PHE A 577 14.10 25.13 -36.31
C PHE A 577 13.32 23.81 -36.15
N ASP A 578 14.02 22.70 -36.04
CA ASP A 578 13.46 21.38 -35.77
C ASP A 578 14.08 20.75 -34.51
N ALA A 579 13.31 19.91 -33.84
CA ALA A 579 13.83 19.05 -32.78
C ALA A 579 14.13 17.67 -33.37
N LEU A 580 15.38 17.22 -33.23
CA LEU A 580 15.89 15.97 -33.79
C LEU A 580 16.27 14.99 -32.69
N PHE A 581 15.78 13.77 -32.80
CA PHE A 581 16.17 12.64 -31.96
C PHE A 581 17.01 11.66 -32.78
N PHE A 582 18.31 11.67 -32.57
CA PHE A 582 19.25 10.78 -33.25
C PHE A 582 19.39 9.47 -32.47
N LEU A 583 18.87 8.37 -33.02
CA LEU A 583 18.78 7.11 -32.27
C LEU A 583 20.15 6.46 -32.06
N ALA A 584 21.00 6.45 -33.10
CA ALA A 584 22.34 5.85 -33.01
C ALA A 584 23.28 6.63 -32.09
N GLN A 585 23.20 7.96 -32.11
CA GLN A 585 24.03 8.86 -31.30
C GLN A 585 23.44 9.12 -29.90
N GLN A 586 22.22 8.64 -29.64
CA GLN A 586 21.49 8.87 -28.40
C GLN A 586 21.44 10.35 -27.99
N LYS A 587 21.12 11.20 -28.96
CA LYS A 587 21.21 12.66 -28.80
C LYS A 587 19.93 13.34 -29.25
N VAL A 588 19.51 14.36 -28.49
CA VAL A 588 18.49 15.33 -28.89
C VAL A 588 19.13 16.67 -29.25
N ASN A 589 18.67 17.31 -30.33
CA ASN A 589 19.15 18.63 -30.76
C ASN A 589 17.99 19.51 -31.26
N VAL A 590 18.07 20.83 -31.03
CA VAL A 590 17.07 21.83 -31.47
C VAL A 590 17.71 23.02 -32.20
N SER A 591 18.97 22.89 -32.61
CA SER A 591 19.72 23.95 -33.29
C SER A 591 19.67 23.87 -34.82
N ASN A 592 19.13 22.78 -35.36
CA ASN A 592 19.07 22.55 -36.81
C ASN A 592 17.89 23.30 -37.42
N SER A 593 17.90 23.46 -38.74
CA SER A 593 16.85 24.14 -39.46
C SER A 593 16.51 23.39 -40.72
N ILE A 594 15.22 23.42 -41.07
CA ILE A 594 14.67 22.63 -42.16
C ILE A 594 13.62 23.45 -42.91
N ALA A 595 13.58 23.26 -44.23
CA ALA A 595 12.68 23.98 -45.12
C ALA A 595 11.21 23.72 -44.71
N ILE A 596 10.40 24.77 -44.67
CA ILE A 596 8.98 24.71 -44.25
C ILE A 596 8.10 23.79 -45.12
N THR A 597 8.59 23.42 -46.31
CA THR A 597 7.96 22.51 -47.26
C THR A 597 8.20 21.03 -46.97
N ASN A 598 9.19 20.70 -46.14
CA ASN A 598 9.44 19.32 -45.73
C ASN A 598 8.32 18.81 -44.83
N LEU A 599 8.26 17.49 -44.63
CA LEU A 599 7.19 16.82 -43.91
C LEU A 599 7.74 16.16 -42.66
N LEU A 600 7.39 16.68 -41.49
CA LEU A 600 7.88 16.24 -40.19
C LEU A 600 6.71 15.85 -39.27
N SER A 601 7.02 15.09 -38.22
CA SER A 601 6.06 14.78 -37.16
C SER A 601 5.76 16.02 -36.31
N VAL A 602 4.60 16.06 -35.65
CA VAL A 602 4.20 17.15 -34.75
C VAL A 602 3.87 16.60 -33.38
N ARG A 603 4.41 17.24 -32.35
CA ARG A 603 3.97 17.13 -30.94
C ARG A 603 3.46 18.50 -30.52
N TYR A 604 2.15 18.65 -30.33
CA TYR A 604 1.63 19.91 -29.82
C TYR A 604 1.87 20.04 -28.32
N VAL A 605 1.95 21.29 -27.87
CA VAL A 605 2.11 21.66 -26.46
C VAL A 605 1.00 22.63 -26.03
N LYS A 606 0.63 22.58 -24.75
CA LYS A 606 -0.30 23.50 -24.11
C LYS A 606 0.34 24.08 -22.84
N ASN A 607 0.24 25.39 -22.67
CA ASN A 607 0.62 26.06 -21.42
C ASN A 607 -0.53 25.92 -20.42
N THR A 608 -0.20 25.83 -19.13
CA THR A 608 -1.18 25.83 -18.03
C THR A 608 -1.92 27.15 -17.91
#